data_AF-A0A373WJE2-F1
#
_entry.id   AF-A0A373WJE2-F1
#
_cell.length_a   1.000
_cell.length_b   1.000
_cell.length_c   1.000
_cell.angle_alpha   90.00
_cell.angle_beta   90.00
_cell.angle_gamma   90.00
#
_symmetry.space_group_name_H-M   'P 1'
#
loop_
_entity.id
_entity.type
_entity.pdbx_description
1 polymer ?
#
loop_
_entity_poly.entity_id
_entity_poly.type
_entity_poly.pdbx_seq_one_letter_code
_entity_poly.pdbx_strand_id
1 'polypeptide(L)'
;MKTTKIIAAVMAMTMTMGLCACEDSADSGTTDSKKSSSVSTEQSQSETKNETKEDETSSTAEENDYRNGVVSIDVHYKFSNHFDDDWKLYGDMNPITSKEDNSCFLSIPKLCNEYNNLTIDSDKPEEWLDTVKDELAQKLNNGVIYTVLNPELNITNQEVQEINGRKFVRFEGTFYNDGSSKDVAFVCYLTVVKGDPNLSEYVTDNTAGFMVAQDADKADIETLDSYARIPAETMTVGEE
;
A
#
# COMPACT_ATOMS: atom_id res chain seq x y z
N MET A 1 -5.83 46.22 -9.40
CA MET A 1 -6.97 45.31 -9.63
C MET A 1 -7.08 45.00 -11.11
N LYS A 2 -6.74 43.79 -11.52
CA LYS A 2 -7.07 43.22 -12.84
C LYS A 2 -7.70 41.86 -12.57
N THR A 3 -8.98 41.77 -12.84
CA THR A 3 -9.85 40.63 -12.56
C THR A 3 -9.87 39.76 -13.81
N THR A 4 -9.24 38.59 -13.77
CA THR A 4 -9.39 37.58 -14.82
C THR A 4 -10.22 36.44 -14.25
N LYS A 5 -11.47 36.36 -14.73
CA LYS A 5 -12.41 35.29 -14.42
C LYS A 5 -12.01 34.05 -15.20
N ILE A 6 -11.76 32.93 -14.53
CA ILE A 6 -11.61 31.62 -15.18
C ILE A 6 -12.95 30.88 -15.03
N ILE A 7 -13.43 30.41 -16.17
CA ILE A 7 -14.70 29.73 -16.38
C ILE A 7 -14.51 28.26 -15.96
N ALA A 8 -15.29 27.81 -15.00
CA ALA A 8 -15.38 26.41 -14.61
C ALA A 8 -16.17 25.62 -15.66
N ALA A 9 -15.56 24.59 -16.23
CA ALA A 9 -16.25 23.58 -17.03
C ALA A 9 -16.51 22.35 -16.15
N VAL A 10 -17.77 22.15 -15.77
CA VAL A 10 -18.24 20.98 -15.03
C VAL A 10 -18.52 19.87 -16.06
N MET A 11 -17.70 18.82 -16.08
CA MET A 11 -18.03 17.58 -16.80
C MET A 11 -18.71 16.61 -15.82
N ALA A 12 -20.02 16.49 -15.94
CA ALA A 12 -20.80 15.48 -15.28
C ALA A 12 -20.62 14.13 -16.01
N MET A 13 -20.08 13.11 -15.34
CA MET A 13 -20.14 11.73 -15.81
C MET A 13 -21.15 10.96 -14.98
N THR A 14 -22.28 10.64 -15.61
CA THR A 14 -23.28 9.68 -15.13
C THR A 14 -22.74 8.26 -15.26
N MET A 15 -22.54 7.56 -14.14
CA MET A 15 -22.39 6.10 -14.15
C MET A 15 -23.75 5.44 -13.91
N THR A 16 -24.25 4.76 -14.93
CA THR A 16 -25.44 3.91 -14.89
C THR A 16 -25.14 2.58 -14.21
N MET A 17 -25.93 2.24 -13.20
CA MET A 17 -25.94 0.95 -12.51
C MET A 17 -26.34 -0.20 -13.45
N GLY A 18 -25.65 -1.33 -13.34
CA GLY A 18 -26.02 -2.59 -13.97
C GLY A 18 -25.96 -3.72 -12.96
N LEU A 19 -27.04 -3.90 -12.19
CA LEU A 19 -27.33 -5.17 -11.51
C LEU A 19 -27.89 -6.14 -12.55
N CYS A 20 -27.27 -7.32 -12.68
CA CYS A 20 -27.90 -8.45 -13.33
C CYS A 20 -27.93 -9.61 -12.34
N ALA A 21 -29.16 -9.95 -11.93
CA ALA A 21 -29.51 -11.20 -11.29
C ALA A 21 -30.27 -12.05 -12.32
N CYS A 22 -29.93 -13.33 -12.42
CA CYS A 22 -30.75 -14.45 -12.89
C CYS A 22 -30.15 -15.68 -12.17
N GLU A 23 -30.78 -16.17 -11.10
CA GLU A 23 -31.90 -17.12 -11.04
C GLU A 23 -31.58 -18.55 -11.55
N ASP A 24 -31.96 -19.48 -10.66
CA ASP A 24 -31.85 -20.94 -10.66
C ASP A 24 -32.25 -21.65 -11.97
N SER A 25 -31.69 -22.85 -12.21
CA SER A 25 -32.42 -24.12 -11.96
C SER A 25 -31.81 -25.38 -12.62
N ALA A 26 -32.01 -26.50 -11.89
CA ALA A 26 -32.21 -27.89 -12.33
C ALA A 26 -31.02 -28.82 -12.67
N ASP A 27 -30.64 -29.61 -11.64
CA ASP A 27 -30.83 -31.07 -11.50
C ASP A 27 -30.44 -32.02 -12.67
N SER A 28 -29.58 -33.01 -12.37
CA SER A 28 -29.84 -34.43 -12.69
C SER A 28 -28.72 -35.36 -12.18
N GLY A 29 -29.10 -36.55 -11.69
CA GLY A 29 -28.25 -37.75 -11.87
C GLY A 29 -27.92 -38.62 -10.65
N THR A 30 -28.94 -39.11 -9.93
CA THR A 30 -29.09 -40.47 -9.35
C THR A 30 -27.87 -41.40 -9.22
N THR A 31 -27.69 -42.03 -8.04
CA THR A 31 -27.99 -43.48 -7.86
C THR A 31 -28.02 -43.93 -6.40
N ASP A 32 -29.04 -44.73 -6.11
CA ASP A 32 -29.42 -45.35 -4.85
C ASP A 32 -28.39 -46.31 -4.24
N SER A 33 -28.42 -46.44 -2.91
CA SER A 33 -28.48 -47.77 -2.28
C SER A 33 -29.22 -47.74 -0.94
N LYS A 34 -30.16 -48.69 -0.83
CA LYS A 34 -31.16 -48.87 0.23
C LYS A 34 -30.58 -49.35 1.57
N LYS A 35 -31.10 -48.71 2.63
CA LYS A 35 -31.67 -49.24 3.90
C LYS A 35 -31.31 -50.65 4.38
N SER A 36 -31.02 -50.73 5.68
CA SER A 36 -31.78 -51.50 6.72
C SER A 36 -31.27 -51.08 8.11
N SER A 37 -32.08 -50.37 8.93
CA SER A 37 -32.89 -50.87 10.08
C SER A 37 -32.04 -51.48 11.21
N SER A 38 -32.18 -51.21 12.51
CA SER A 38 -33.13 -50.46 13.34
C SER A 38 -32.80 -50.79 14.81
N VAL A 39 -33.33 -50.00 15.76
CA VAL A 39 -33.76 -50.38 17.13
C VAL A 39 -32.90 -49.98 18.35
N SER A 40 -33.61 -49.25 19.24
CA SER A 40 -33.56 -49.15 20.71
C SER A 40 -32.69 -48.11 21.42
N THR A 41 -33.35 -46.98 21.69
CA THR A 41 -33.75 -46.44 23.00
C THR A 41 -33.08 -46.99 24.26
N GLU A 42 -32.48 -46.10 25.06
CA GLU A 42 -32.64 -46.11 26.52
C GLU A 42 -32.62 -44.68 27.08
N GLN A 43 -33.51 -44.47 28.05
CA GLN A 43 -33.86 -43.22 28.73
C GLN A 43 -32.81 -42.80 29.77
N SER A 44 -32.62 -41.50 29.99
CA SER A 44 -33.24 -40.74 31.10
C SER A 44 -32.42 -39.50 31.54
N GLN A 45 -33.07 -38.35 31.39
CA GLN A 45 -33.22 -37.25 32.37
C GLN A 45 -32.00 -36.71 33.14
N SER A 46 -31.64 -35.46 32.87
CA SER A 46 -32.12 -34.36 33.75
C SER A 46 -32.01 -33.00 33.05
N GLU A 47 -33.10 -32.23 33.15
CA GLU A 47 -33.23 -30.83 32.76
C GLU A 47 -32.56 -29.93 33.79
N THR A 48 -31.94 -28.82 33.38
CA THR A 48 -32.48 -27.45 33.60
C THR A 48 -31.62 -26.40 32.88
N LYS A 49 -32.29 -25.69 31.96
CA LYS A 49 -32.03 -24.38 31.33
C LYS A 49 -31.04 -23.42 32.02
N ASN A 50 -30.19 -22.77 31.22
CA ASN A 50 -30.50 -21.43 30.71
C ASN A 50 -29.60 -21.05 29.51
N GLU A 51 -30.22 -20.40 28.54
CA GLU A 51 -29.62 -19.82 27.34
C GLU A 51 -28.65 -18.69 27.68
N THR A 52 -27.49 -18.65 27.01
CA THR A 52 -26.98 -17.40 26.42
C THR A 52 -26.15 -17.78 25.20
N LYS A 53 -26.55 -17.26 24.03
CA LYS A 53 -25.72 -17.21 22.82
C LYS A 53 -24.45 -16.45 23.15
N GLU A 54 -23.30 -17.07 22.97
CA GLU A 54 -22.16 -16.40 22.38
C GLU A 54 -21.60 -17.35 21.33
N ASP A 55 -21.77 -16.95 20.08
CA ASP A 55 -20.94 -17.40 18.97
C ASP A 55 -19.49 -17.14 19.39
N GLU A 56 -18.81 -18.16 19.89
CA GLU A 56 -17.36 -18.21 19.76
C GLU A 56 -17.06 -18.51 18.29
N THR A 57 -17.28 -17.49 17.45
CA THR A 57 -16.44 -17.31 16.27
C THR A 57 -15.05 -17.03 16.82
N SER A 58 -14.32 -18.11 17.12
CA SER A 58 -12.88 -18.09 17.24
C SER A 58 -12.34 -17.70 15.86
N SER A 59 -12.40 -16.41 15.55
CA SER A 59 -11.55 -15.81 14.54
C SER A 59 -10.15 -16.05 15.03
N THR A 60 -9.53 -17.08 14.47
CA THR A 60 -8.09 -17.27 14.59
C THR A 60 -7.53 -16.02 13.91
N ALA A 61 -7.16 -15.02 14.70
CA ALA A 61 -6.45 -13.87 14.19
C ALA A 61 -5.23 -14.43 13.46
N GLU A 62 -5.05 -14.09 12.19
CA GLU A 62 -3.76 -14.22 11.50
C GLU A 62 -2.78 -13.27 12.19
N GLU A 63 -2.32 -13.69 13.37
CA GLU A 63 -1.44 -12.91 14.21
C GLU A 63 -0.01 -13.18 13.73
N ASN A 64 0.56 -12.17 13.04
CA ASN A 64 1.99 -11.90 12.82
C ASN A 64 2.57 -12.01 11.39
N ASP A 65 1.88 -11.57 10.33
CA ASP A 65 2.54 -11.42 8.99
C ASP A 65 3.18 -10.04 8.73
N TYR A 66 3.09 -9.13 9.70
CA TYR A 66 3.54 -7.74 9.54
C TYR A 66 4.38 -7.23 10.70
N ARG A 67 5.29 -6.30 10.42
CA ARG A 67 6.15 -5.59 11.38
C ARG A 67 5.84 -4.10 11.39
N ASN A 68 6.08 -3.46 12.53
CA ASN A 68 5.95 -2.01 12.64
C ASN A 68 7.18 -1.31 12.06
N GLY A 69 6.92 -0.28 11.25
CA GLY A 69 7.92 0.63 10.70
C GLY A 69 7.57 2.08 11.03
N VAL A 70 8.59 2.93 10.94
CA VAL A 70 8.50 4.36 11.26
C VAL A 70 9.32 5.09 10.20
N VAL A 71 8.67 5.90 9.36
CA VAL A 71 9.33 6.62 8.25
C VAL A 71 9.81 8.00 8.71
N SER A 72 9.26 8.48 9.83
CA SER A 72 9.60 9.71 10.56
C SER A 72 8.98 9.64 11.96
N ILE A 73 9.32 10.56 12.86
CA ILE A 73 8.87 10.55 14.28
C ILE A 73 7.35 10.33 14.43
N ASP A 74 6.54 10.75 13.45
CA ASP A 74 5.08 10.81 13.56
C ASP A 74 4.34 10.11 12.41
N VAL A 75 5.04 9.32 11.59
CA VAL A 75 4.43 8.51 10.54
C VAL A 75 4.75 7.04 10.76
N HIS A 76 3.74 6.31 11.25
CA HIS A 76 3.81 4.91 11.59
C HIS A 76 3.13 4.08 10.50
N TYR A 77 3.65 2.88 10.27
CA TYR A 77 3.10 1.95 9.29
C TYR A 77 3.45 0.51 9.67
N LYS A 78 2.82 -0.45 9.00
CA LYS A 78 3.24 -1.85 9.02
C LYS A 78 3.80 -2.25 7.67
N PHE A 79 4.71 -3.21 7.64
CA PHE A 79 5.25 -3.78 6.41
C PHE A 79 5.37 -5.30 6.53
N SER A 80 5.43 -6.00 5.41
CA SER A 80 5.48 -7.46 5.36
C SER A 80 6.74 -8.01 6.05
N ASN A 81 6.59 -9.15 6.73
CA ASN A 81 7.71 -10.01 7.16
C ASN A 81 8.55 -10.58 6.00
N HIS A 82 8.19 -10.32 4.74
CA HIS A 82 9.05 -10.61 3.60
C HIS A 82 10.41 -9.90 3.69
N PHE A 83 10.44 -8.74 4.36
CA PHE A 83 11.62 -7.90 4.49
C PHE A 83 12.25 -8.07 5.89
N ASP A 84 13.23 -8.96 5.96
CA ASP A 84 13.80 -9.42 7.23
C ASP A 84 15.27 -9.08 7.44
N ASP A 85 15.97 -8.64 6.40
CA ASP A 85 17.35 -8.16 6.54
C ASP A 85 17.32 -6.66 6.84
N ASP A 86 17.39 -6.33 8.14
CA ASP A 86 17.37 -4.95 8.66
C ASP A 86 18.66 -4.22 8.28
N TRP A 87 18.77 -3.85 7.01
CA TRP A 87 19.89 -3.09 6.47
C TRP A 87 19.59 -1.59 6.55
N LYS A 88 19.27 -1.08 7.74
CA LYS A 88 19.10 0.37 7.97
C LYS A 88 20.42 1.09 7.74
N LEU A 89 20.57 1.66 6.54
CA LEU A 89 21.58 2.66 6.26
C LEU A 89 21.03 4.00 6.73
N TYR A 90 21.76 4.70 7.59
CA TYR A 90 21.45 6.09 7.95
C TYR A 90 21.52 6.95 6.67
N GLY A 91 20.39 7.16 6.01
CA GLY A 91 20.28 7.84 4.73
C GLY A 91 18.91 8.49 4.52
N ASP A 92 18.71 9.11 3.36
CA ASP A 92 17.48 9.84 3.01
C ASP A 92 16.24 8.95 2.84
N MET A 93 16.44 7.63 2.77
CA MET A 93 15.42 6.58 2.77
C MET A 93 15.92 5.45 3.66
N ASN A 94 15.03 4.80 4.42
CA ASN A 94 15.41 3.63 5.22
C ASN A 94 15.06 2.35 4.45
N PRO A 95 16.06 1.60 3.95
CA PRO A 95 15.82 0.34 3.24
C PRO A 95 15.78 -0.87 4.16
N ILE A 96 15.05 -1.88 3.71
CA ILE A 96 15.01 -3.23 4.27
C ILE A 96 14.96 -4.20 3.10
N THR A 97 15.75 -5.28 3.12
CA THR A 97 15.84 -6.20 1.97
C THR A 97 15.31 -7.59 2.29
N SER A 98 14.84 -8.30 1.27
CA SER A 98 14.54 -9.73 1.34
C SER A 98 15.73 -10.56 0.84
N LYS A 99 16.00 -11.67 1.53
CA LYS A 99 16.98 -12.68 1.10
C LYS A 99 16.42 -13.67 0.08
N GLU A 100 15.11 -13.73 -0.07
CA GLU A 100 14.45 -14.73 -0.90
C GLU A 100 14.52 -14.36 -2.38
N ASP A 101 14.30 -13.09 -2.69
CA ASP A 101 14.07 -12.64 -4.05
C ASP A 101 14.85 -11.36 -4.42
N ASN A 102 15.69 -10.84 -3.51
CA ASN A 102 16.43 -9.58 -3.64
C ASN A 102 15.53 -8.35 -3.82
N SER A 103 14.29 -8.40 -3.34
CA SER A 103 13.47 -7.20 -3.23
C SER A 103 13.97 -6.30 -2.11
N CYS A 104 13.75 -4.99 -2.28
CA CYS A 104 14.07 -3.96 -1.31
C CYS A 104 12.84 -3.12 -1.04
N PHE A 105 12.44 -3.05 0.22
CA PHE A 105 11.46 -2.11 0.75
C PHE A 105 12.15 -0.81 1.15
N LEU A 106 11.59 0.32 0.75
CA LEU A 106 12.10 1.66 0.97
C LEU A 106 11.01 2.53 1.60
N SER A 107 11.30 3.09 2.76
CA SER A 107 10.47 4.16 3.33
C SER A 107 10.97 5.53 2.87
N ILE A 108 10.04 6.38 2.44
CA ILE A 108 10.30 7.69 1.83
C ILE A 108 9.78 8.78 2.79
N PRO A 109 10.66 9.46 3.56
CA PRO A 109 10.26 10.43 4.57
C PRO A 109 9.78 11.73 3.97
N LYS A 110 10.66 12.54 3.42
CA LYS A 110 10.33 13.84 2.83
C LYS A 110 11.08 14.02 1.53
N LEU A 111 10.38 14.47 0.50
CA LEU A 111 11.01 14.88 -0.76
C LEU A 111 11.24 16.39 -0.75
N CYS A 112 10.32 17.21 -0.23
CA CYS A 112 10.56 18.65 -0.15
C CYS A 112 11.54 18.99 0.98
N ASN A 113 12.52 19.85 0.70
CA ASN A 113 13.44 20.38 1.69
C ASN A 113 13.80 21.84 1.39
N GLU A 114 14.55 22.47 2.29
CA GLU A 114 14.95 23.89 2.17
C GLU A 114 15.89 24.17 0.98
N TYR A 115 16.44 23.15 0.33
CA TYR A 115 17.42 23.26 -0.76
C TYR A 115 16.81 23.07 -2.15
N ASN A 116 15.68 22.36 -2.28
CA ASN A 116 15.10 22.03 -3.59
C ASN A 116 13.89 22.90 -4.02
N ASN A 117 13.39 23.79 -3.15
CA ASN A 117 12.30 24.73 -3.44
C ASN A 117 11.04 24.08 -4.06
N LEU A 118 10.80 22.80 -3.77
CA LEU A 118 9.61 22.10 -4.26
C LEU A 118 8.38 22.56 -3.47
N THR A 119 7.30 22.84 -4.18
CA THR A 119 6.00 23.18 -3.59
C THR A 119 4.99 22.14 -4.02
N ILE A 120 4.29 21.57 -3.05
CA ILE A 120 3.28 20.53 -3.26
C ILE A 120 1.94 21.07 -2.79
N ASP A 121 0.90 20.88 -3.60
CA ASP A 121 -0.47 21.15 -3.23
C ASP A 121 -1.12 19.84 -2.76
N SER A 122 -1.41 19.73 -1.46
CA SER A 122 -2.01 18.53 -0.88
C SER A 122 -3.41 18.23 -1.41
N ASP A 123 -4.10 19.22 -1.98
CA ASP A 123 -5.45 19.04 -2.53
C ASP A 123 -5.42 18.56 -4.00
N LYS A 124 -4.23 18.51 -4.62
CA LYS A 124 -4.01 18.13 -6.02
C LYS A 124 -2.96 17.02 -6.19
N PRO A 125 -3.26 15.81 -5.70
CA PRO A 125 -2.29 14.73 -5.72
C PRO A 125 -1.75 14.37 -7.11
N GLU A 126 -2.59 14.53 -8.12
CA GLU A 126 -2.28 14.27 -9.53
C GLU A 126 -1.22 15.20 -10.12
N GLU A 127 -0.97 16.39 -9.54
CA GLU A 127 -0.03 17.37 -10.09
C GLU A 127 1.39 17.28 -9.49
N TRP A 128 1.57 16.64 -8.32
CA TRP A 128 2.85 16.72 -7.61
C TRP A 128 3.87 15.65 -7.98
N LEU A 129 3.48 14.50 -8.56
CA LEU A 129 4.46 13.46 -8.91
C LEU A 129 5.51 13.98 -9.90
N ASP A 130 5.09 14.72 -10.92
CA ASP A 130 6.00 15.39 -11.86
C ASP A 130 6.89 16.44 -11.18
N THR A 131 6.45 17.00 -10.05
CA THR A 131 7.23 17.96 -9.26
C THR A 131 8.32 17.28 -8.43
N VAL A 132 8.08 16.06 -7.93
CA VAL A 132 8.98 15.40 -6.97
C VAL A 132 9.75 14.20 -7.53
N LYS A 133 9.43 13.69 -8.72
CA LYS A 133 10.07 12.48 -9.25
C LYS A 133 11.58 12.59 -9.40
N ASP A 134 12.09 13.77 -9.76
CA ASP A 134 13.52 14.01 -9.91
C ASP A 134 14.22 14.02 -8.55
N GLU A 135 13.54 14.51 -7.51
CA GLU A 135 14.03 14.45 -6.13
C GLU A 135 13.97 13.02 -5.58
N LEU A 136 12.93 12.26 -5.91
CA LEU A 136 12.84 10.84 -5.57
C LEU A 136 14.01 10.05 -6.19
N ALA A 137 14.30 10.29 -7.48
CA ALA A 137 15.44 9.69 -8.17
C ALA A 137 16.78 10.07 -7.51
N GLN A 138 16.95 11.34 -7.13
CA GLN A 138 18.15 11.81 -6.44
C GLN A 138 18.33 11.13 -5.07
N LYS A 139 17.27 10.98 -4.29
CA LYS A 139 17.32 10.30 -3.00
C LYS A 139 17.60 8.81 -3.14
N LEU A 140 17.06 8.15 -4.17
CA LEU A 140 17.42 6.76 -4.50
C LEU A 140 18.91 6.63 -4.82
N ASN A 141 19.47 7.57 -5.59
CA ASN A 141 20.90 7.58 -5.94
C ASN A 141 21.82 7.91 -4.76
N ASN A 142 21.35 8.71 -3.81
CA ASN A 142 22.08 9.03 -2.58
C ASN A 142 21.94 7.92 -1.52
N GLY A 143 20.87 7.12 -1.60
CA GLY A 143 20.70 5.91 -0.83
C GLY A 143 21.76 4.90 -1.23
N VAL A 144 22.51 4.36 -0.27
CA VAL A 144 23.69 3.48 -0.48
C VAL A 144 23.35 2.14 -1.19
N ILE A 145 22.13 2.00 -1.69
CA ILE A 145 21.54 0.80 -2.30
C ILE A 145 21.63 0.84 -3.82
N TYR A 146 21.35 2.00 -4.41
CA TYR A 146 21.23 2.17 -5.85
C TYR A 146 22.14 3.27 -6.34
N THR A 147 22.77 3.06 -7.49
CA THR A 147 23.45 4.11 -8.24
C THR A 147 22.63 4.37 -9.49
N VAL A 148 21.73 5.35 -9.44
CA VAL A 148 20.77 5.64 -10.51
C VAL A 148 21.47 6.49 -11.58
N LEU A 149 21.63 5.96 -12.78
CA LEU A 149 22.33 6.64 -13.88
C LEU A 149 21.41 7.64 -14.60
N ASN A 150 21.75 8.94 -14.56
CA ASN A 150 20.90 10.09 -14.91
C ASN A 150 19.59 10.09 -14.11
N PRO A 151 19.23 11.18 -13.40
CA PRO A 151 18.01 11.15 -12.60
C PRO A 151 16.79 11.09 -13.52
N GLU A 152 16.31 9.87 -13.78
CA GLU A 152 15.04 9.64 -14.44
C GLU A 152 14.48 8.30 -13.99
N LEU A 153 13.33 8.37 -13.34
CA LEU A 153 12.48 7.21 -13.14
C LEU A 153 11.61 7.09 -14.39
N ASN A 154 11.69 5.95 -15.06
CA ASN A 154 10.80 5.66 -16.18
C ASN A 154 9.46 5.16 -15.63
N ILE A 155 8.54 6.10 -15.37
CA ILE A 155 7.20 5.81 -14.88
C ILE A 155 6.34 5.30 -16.04
N THR A 156 5.88 4.06 -15.95
CA THR A 156 5.08 3.41 -17.00
C THR A 156 3.59 3.44 -16.70
N ASN A 157 3.22 3.54 -15.42
CA ASN A 157 1.84 3.61 -14.99
C ASN A 157 1.72 4.47 -13.73
N GLN A 158 0.62 5.21 -13.63
CA GLN A 158 0.28 6.01 -12.46
C GLN A 158 -1.23 6.09 -12.28
N GLU A 159 -1.67 6.12 -11.03
CA GLU A 159 -3.06 6.34 -10.67
C GLU A 159 -3.17 6.99 -9.29
N VAL A 160 -4.29 7.68 -9.07
CA VAL A 160 -4.64 8.19 -7.75
C VAL A 160 -5.58 7.18 -7.10
N GLN A 161 -5.19 6.66 -5.93
CA GLN A 161 -6.01 5.80 -5.10
C GLN A 161 -6.39 6.54 -3.80
N GLU A 162 -7.59 6.28 -3.30
CA GLU A 162 -7.99 6.70 -1.96
C GLU A 162 -7.96 5.49 -1.04
N ILE A 163 -7.07 5.54 -0.04
CA ILE A 163 -6.86 4.46 0.93
C ILE A 163 -7.08 5.06 2.30
N ASN A 164 -8.08 4.55 3.04
CA ASN A 164 -8.42 5.01 4.39
C ASN A 164 -8.61 6.54 4.49
N GLY A 165 -9.27 7.14 3.50
CA GLY A 165 -9.53 8.58 3.45
C GLY A 165 -8.31 9.45 3.09
N ARG A 166 -7.19 8.84 2.72
CA ARG A 166 -5.98 9.51 2.25
C ARG A 166 -5.77 9.24 0.77
N LYS A 167 -5.46 10.29 0.00
CA LYS A 167 -5.10 10.14 -1.40
C LYS A 167 -3.62 9.76 -1.54
N PHE A 168 -3.37 8.65 -2.21
CA PHE A 168 -2.05 8.22 -2.64
C PHE A 168 -1.96 8.34 -4.15
N VAL A 169 -0.81 8.78 -4.66
CA VAL A 169 -0.41 8.49 -6.03
C VAL A 169 0.35 7.18 -6.00
N ARG A 170 -0.25 6.18 -6.62
CA ARG A 170 0.34 4.87 -6.87
C ARG A 170 0.97 4.90 -8.25
N PHE A 171 2.24 4.56 -8.37
CA PHE A 171 2.93 4.52 -9.65
C PHE A 171 3.96 3.41 -9.68
N GLU A 172 4.19 2.90 -10.88
CA GLU A 172 5.17 1.85 -11.12
C GLU A 172 6.06 2.24 -12.30
N GLY A 173 7.25 1.67 -12.33
CA GLY A 173 8.21 2.01 -13.36
C GLY A 173 9.50 1.24 -13.23
N THR A 174 10.50 1.74 -13.92
CA THR A 174 11.85 1.19 -13.93
C THR A 174 12.91 2.28 -13.78
N PHE A 175 14.08 1.91 -13.29
CA PHE A 175 15.29 2.74 -13.39
C PHE A 175 16.51 1.84 -13.58
N TYR A 176 17.58 2.39 -14.14
CA TYR A 176 18.84 1.66 -14.30
C TYR A 176 19.72 1.82 -13.05
N ASN A 177 20.08 0.71 -12.41
CA ASN A 177 21.07 0.67 -11.35
C ASN A 177 22.46 0.39 -11.92
N ASP A 178 23.29 1.42 -12.02
CA ASP A 178 24.68 1.34 -12.49
C ASP A 178 25.54 0.44 -11.60
N GLY A 179 25.29 0.46 -10.29
CA GLY A 179 26.05 -0.30 -9.30
C GLY A 179 25.96 -1.82 -9.47
N SER A 180 24.83 -2.31 -9.98
CA SER A 180 24.63 -3.73 -10.36
C SER A 180 24.55 -3.96 -11.87
N SER A 181 24.62 -2.90 -12.66
CA SER A 181 24.44 -2.88 -14.11
C SER A 181 23.14 -3.57 -14.59
N LYS A 182 22.03 -3.28 -13.91
CA LYS A 182 20.71 -3.90 -14.16
C LYS A 182 19.59 -2.87 -14.09
N ASP A 183 18.52 -3.14 -14.84
CA ASP A 183 17.24 -2.48 -14.63
C ASP A 183 16.57 -2.98 -13.35
N VAL A 184 15.98 -2.06 -12.60
CA VAL A 184 15.22 -2.30 -11.38
C VAL A 184 13.80 -1.85 -11.64
N ALA A 185 12.84 -2.76 -11.43
CA ALA A 185 11.42 -2.44 -11.45
C ALA A 185 10.97 -2.03 -10.04
N PHE A 186 10.00 -1.13 -9.95
CA PHE A 186 9.46 -0.69 -8.68
C PHE A 186 7.96 -0.41 -8.74
N VAL A 187 7.32 -0.52 -7.57
CA VAL A 187 6.00 0.04 -7.29
C VAL A 187 6.13 0.99 -6.11
N CYS A 188 5.46 2.14 -6.17
CA CYS A 188 5.54 3.17 -5.16
C CYS A 188 4.15 3.74 -4.84
N TYR A 189 3.92 3.95 -3.54
CA TYR A 189 2.79 4.68 -3.00
C TYR A 189 3.33 5.92 -2.30
N LEU A 190 3.01 7.10 -2.84
CA LEU A 190 3.38 8.37 -2.24
C LEU A 190 2.12 9.17 -1.94
N THR A 191 2.12 9.87 -0.82
CA THR A 191 1.03 10.74 -0.38
C THR A 191 1.58 12.06 0.11
N VAL A 192 0.71 13.06 0.22
CA VAL A 192 1.04 14.33 0.87
C VAL A 192 0.59 14.24 2.32
N VAL A 193 1.53 14.48 3.23
CA VAL A 193 1.26 14.74 4.63
C VAL A 193 1.13 16.25 4.77
N LYS A 194 -0.08 16.71 5.12
CA LYS A 194 -0.31 18.13 5.39
C LYS A 194 0.62 18.57 6.51
N GLY A 195 1.10 19.80 6.40
CA GLY A 195 1.93 20.41 7.41
C GLY A 195 1.19 20.40 8.74
N ASP A 196 1.67 19.61 9.69
CA ASP A 196 1.16 19.62 11.05
C ASP A 196 2.19 20.37 11.89
N PRO A 197 1.82 21.53 12.47
CA PRO A 197 2.74 22.35 13.25
C PRO A 197 3.26 21.64 14.51
N ASN A 198 2.66 20.53 14.90
CA ASN A 198 3.12 19.71 16.03
C ASN A 198 4.16 18.67 15.62
N LEU A 199 4.29 18.34 14.33
CA LEU A 199 5.25 17.35 13.84
C LEU A 199 6.54 18.06 13.42
N SER A 200 7.62 17.76 14.13
CA SER A 200 8.91 18.43 13.92
C SER A 200 9.48 18.26 12.51
N GLU A 201 9.16 17.16 11.83
CA GLU A 201 9.65 16.85 10.49
C GLU A 201 8.72 17.33 9.36
N TYR A 202 7.44 17.64 9.65
CA TYR A 202 6.40 18.01 8.67
C TYR A 202 5.66 19.29 9.06
N VAL A 203 6.40 20.34 9.44
CA VAL A 203 5.81 21.65 9.76
C VAL A 203 5.10 22.28 8.54
N THR A 204 5.48 21.88 7.34
CA THR A 204 4.86 22.27 6.06
C THR A 204 4.45 21.04 5.26
N ASP A 205 3.51 21.20 4.33
CA ASP A 205 3.11 20.14 3.41
C ASP A 205 4.33 19.47 2.77
N ASN A 206 4.40 18.14 2.88
CA ASN A 206 5.49 17.34 2.32
C ASN A 206 4.96 15.99 1.86
N THR A 207 5.78 15.23 1.13
CA THR A 207 5.43 13.84 0.81
C THR A 207 5.79 12.92 1.96
N ALA A 208 5.14 11.77 2.03
CA ALA A 208 5.65 10.56 2.66
C ALA A 208 5.24 9.36 1.79
N GLY A 209 5.94 8.23 1.91
CA GLY A 209 5.46 7.01 1.28
C GLY A 209 6.43 5.85 1.27
N PHE A 210 6.16 4.92 0.36
CA PHE A 210 6.70 3.57 0.41
C PHE A 210 6.98 3.09 -1.01
N MET A 211 8.14 2.49 -1.22
CA MET A 211 8.53 1.90 -2.49
C MET A 211 9.02 0.48 -2.25
N VAL A 212 8.68 -0.42 -3.16
CA VAL A 212 9.29 -1.74 -3.25
C VAL A 212 9.94 -1.86 -4.61
N ALA A 213 11.20 -2.25 -4.61
CA ALA A 213 12.02 -2.35 -5.81
C ALA A 213 12.68 -3.73 -5.91
N GLN A 214 12.84 -4.25 -7.11
CA GLN A 214 13.44 -5.55 -7.39
C GLN A 214 14.11 -5.53 -8.76
N ASP A 215 15.16 -6.35 -8.96
CA ASP A 215 15.75 -6.58 -10.28
C ASP A 215 14.63 -6.88 -11.31
N ALA A 216 14.60 -6.14 -12.42
CA ALA A 216 13.48 -6.15 -13.36
C ALA A 216 13.25 -7.50 -14.04
N ASP A 217 14.30 -8.34 -14.16
CA ASP A 217 14.19 -9.70 -14.73
C ASP A 217 13.50 -10.71 -13.80
N LYS A 218 13.31 -10.34 -12.53
CA LYS A 218 12.66 -11.16 -11.50
C LYS A 218 11.36 -10.54 -10.97
N ALA A 219 11.11 -9.28 -11.32
CA ALA A 219 10.02 -8.51 -10.74
C ALA A 219 8.65 -9.04 -11.15
N ASP A 220 7.81 -9.30 -10.15
CA ASP A 220 6.39 -9.48 -10.31
C ASP A 220 5.66 -8.25 -9.76
N ILE A 221 5.10 -7.43 -10.64
CA ILE A 221 4.52 -6.12 -10.30
C ILE A 221 3.35 -6.25 -9.31
N GLU A 222 2.54 -7.32 -9.41
CA GLU A 222 1.43 -7.55 -8.47
C GLU A 222 1.95 -7.82 -7.06
N THR A 223 3.01 -8.63 -6.94
CA THR A 223 3.69 -8.89 -5.67
C THR A 223 4.31 -7.60 -5.11
N LEU A 224 5.02 -6.81 -5.92
CA LEU A 224 5.60 -5.54 -5.48
C LEU A 224 4.50 -4.55 -5.03
N ASP A 225 3.36 -4.49 -5.73
CA ASP A 225 2.22 -3.68 -5.34
C ASP A 225 1.67 -4.09 -3.99
N SER A 226 1.49 -5.40 -3.75
CA SER A 226 0.99 -5.91 -2.47
C SER A 226 1.90 -5.49 -1.31
N TYR A 227 3.22 -5.59 -1.49
CA TYR A 227 4.20 -5.20 -0.48
C TYR A 227 4.23 -3.70 -0.22
N ALA A 228 4.10 -2.87 -1.27
CA ALA A 228 4.07 -1.42 -1.15
C ALA A 228 2.72 -0.88 -0.63
N ARG A 229 1.64 -1.64 -0.84
CA ARG A 229 0.28 -1.28 -0.43
C ARG A 229 0.05 -1.48 1.07
N ILE A 230 0.58 -2.55 1.67
CA ILE A 230 0.49 -2.82 3.13
C ILE A 230 0.82 -1.58 3.98
N PRO A 231 1.97 -0.90 3.80
CA PRO A 231 2.28 0.29 4.58
C PRO A 231 1.37 1.47 4.24
N ALA A 232 0.88 1.59 3.00
CA ALA A 232 -0.09 2.63 2.64
C ALA A 232 -1.45 2.43 3.35
N GLU A 233 -1.91 1.18 3.45
CA GLU A 233 -3.15 0.80 4.15
C GLU A 233 -3.05 0.93 5.67
N THR A 234 -1.86 0.76 6.22
CA THR A 234 -1.61 0.80 7.67
C THR A 234 -1.01 2.13 8.14
N MET A 235 -0.79 3.09 7.24
CA MET A 235 -0.18 4.38 7.54
C MET A 235 -1.07 5.21 8.48
N THR A 236 -0.50 5.64 9.60
CA THR A 236 -1.08 6.63 10.51
C THR A 236 -0.14 7.83 10.65
N VAL A 237 -0.72 8.99 10.95
CA VAL A 237 0.01 10.26 11.16
C VAL A 237 -0.43 10.89 12.47
N GLY A 238 0.52 11.21 13.35
CA GLY A 238 0.25 11.59 14.74
C GLY A 238 -0.05 10.37 15.62
N GLU A 239 0.25 10.48 16.92
CA GLU A 239 0.30 9.38 17.93
C GLU A 239 -0.81 8.32 17.79
N GLU A 240 -0.41 7.05 17.96
CA GLU A 240 -1.31 5.88 18.15
C GLU A 240 -2.32 6.06 19.30
#